data_AF-A0A9X8ZZ17-F1
#
_entry.id   AF-A0A9X8ZZ17-F1
#
_cell.length_a   1.000
_cell.length_b   1.000
_cell.length_c   1.000
_cell.angle_alpha   90.00
_cell.angle_beta   90.00
_cell.angle_gamma   90.00
#
_symmetry.space_group_name_H-M   'P 1'
#
loop_
_entity.id
_entity.type
_entity.pdbx_description
1 polymer ?
#
loop_
_entity_poly.entity_id
_entity_poly.type
_entity_poly.pdbx_seq_one_letter_code
_entity_poly.pdbx_strand_id
1 'polypeptide(L)'
;MIMRTIEKQMSTYIPSIPHLSSEDVQGLQIYRIHDLDKTYVFHSYDELVKFKQLLTEEQYAMLNFIGVHTSVRFNHLLYLFKNKFSRKKINNAIQGLLYYQFIEKWQVEILDIEIFEETYTLSNNGFKLLKYWQGNMFFFAPERLDNHGKYVHLRYWHDIDLHCHLRYASSFLGHIMHPSISKGVFTPSLSFIVNGGKERKFNFVVYSTL
;
A
#
# COMPACT_ATOMS: atom_id res chain seq x y z
N MET A 1 44.79 -1.19 -11.33
CA MET A 1 43.79 -2.27 -11.47
C MET A 1 42.48 -1.74 -10.89
N ILE A 2 41.58 -1.27 -11.76
CA ILE A 2 40.33 -0.61 -11.36
C ILE A 2 39.30 -1.71 -11.11
N MET A 3 38.96 -1.97 -9.85
CA MET A 3 37.79 -2.78 -9.49
C MET A 3 36.53 -1.96 -9.76
N ARG A 4 35.96 -2.10 -10.96
CA ARG A 4 34.56 -1.80 -11.21
C ARG A 4 33.74 -2.91 -10.55
N THR A 5 33.38 -2.73 -9.27
CA THR A 5 32.23 -3.45 -8.73
C THR A 5 31.02 -2.89 -9.43
N ILE A 6 30.60 -3.63 -10.47
CA ILE A 6 29.27 -3.59 -11.04
C ILE A 6 28.34 -3.89 -9.87
N GLU A 7 27.89 -2.85 -9.17
CA GLU A 7 26.62 -2.89 -8.46
C GLU A 7 25.64 -3.37 -9.51
N LYS A 8 25.29 -4.67 -9.42
CA LYS A 8 24.22 -5.29 -10.19
C LYS A 8 23.08 -4.28 -10.17
N GLN A 9 22.80 -3.67 -11.32
CA GLN A 9 21.66 -2.81 -11.56
C GLN A 9 20.47 -3.39 -10.81
N MET A 10 20.17 -2.78 -9.66
CA MET A 10 18.95 -3.11 -8.94
C MET A 10 17.84 -2.87 -9.94
N SER A 11 17.03 -3.88 -10.20
CA SER A 11 15.81 -3.75 -11.02
C SER A 11 15.17 -2.42 -10.66
N THR A 12 15.24 -1.45 -11.58
CA THR A 12 14.81 -0.09 -11.33
C THR A 12 13.37 -0.19 -10.85
N TYR A 13 13.13 0.32 -9.63
CA TYR A 13 11.78 0.52 -9.19
C TYR A 13 11.08 1.33 -10.27
N ILE A 14 9.94 0.86 -10.78
CA ILE A 14 9.14 1.65 -11.72
C ILE A 14 8.25 2.53 -10.83
N PRO A 15 8.49 3.87 -10.80
CA PRO A 15 7.64 4.78 -10.06
C PRO A 15 6.19 4.63 -10.53
N SER A 16 5.24 5.09 -9.71
CA SER A 16 3.86 5.18 -10.19
C SER A 16 3.74 6.20 -11.31
N ILE A 17 2.52 6.31 -11.81
CA ILE A 17 2.13 7.12 -12.95
C ILE A 17 2.89 8.47 -12.92
N PRO A 18 3.72 8.77 -13.93
CA PRO A 18 4.55 9.98 -13.94
C PRO A 18 3.64 11.22 -13.93
N HIS A 19 4.19 12.35 -13.46
CA HIS A 19 3.55 13.66 -13.35
C HIS A 19 2.35 13.87 -14.28
N LEU A 20 1.15 13.50 -13.79
CA LEU A 20 -0.07 13.65 -14.56
C LEU A 20 -0.36 15.13 -14.75
N SER A 21 -0.52 15.53 -16.01
CA SER A 21 -1.09 16.84 -16.32
C SER A 21 -2.54 16.90 -15.85
N SER A 22 -3.11 18.11 -15.76
CA SER A 22 -4.52 18.28 -15.43
C SER A 22 -5.46 17.60 -16.43
N GLU A 23 -5.00 17.37 -17.67
CA GLU A 23 -5.73 16.68 -18.73
C GLU A 23 -5.70 15.16 -18.51
N ASP A 24 -4.54 14.58 -18.19
CA ASP A 24 -4.42 13.13 -17.90
C ASP A 24 -5.28 12.72 -16.68
N VAL A 25 -5.41 13.64 -15.72
CA VAL A 25 -6.26 13.50 -14.52
C VAL A 25 -7.76 13.44 -14.87
N GLN A 26 -8.19 14.01 -16.01
CA GLN A 26 -9.57 13.90 -16.49
C GLN A 26 -9.83 12.53 -17.11
N GLY A 27 -8.85 11.96 -17.82
CA GLY A 27 -8.91 10.61 -18.41
C GLY A 27 -8.81 9.46 -17.41
N LEU A 28 -8.43 9.73 -16.15
CA LEU A 28 -8.30 8.73 -15.08
C LEU A 28 -9.65 8.05 -14.76
N GLN A 29 -9.70 6.75 -14.99
CA GLN A 29 -10.80 5.86 -14.60
C GLN A 29 -10.35 4.95 -13.45
N ILE A 30 -11.19 4.82 -12.43
CA ILE A 30 -10.95 3.93 -11.29
C ILE A 30 -12.23 3.19 -10.96
N TYR A 31 -12.16 1.87 -10.90
CA TYR A 31 -13.32 1.05 -10.59
C TYR A 31 -12.93 -0.20 -9.80
N ARG A 32 -13.83 -0.64 -8.93
CA ARG A 32 -13.70 -1.89 -8.18
C ARG A 32 -13.93 -3.06 -9.12
N ILE A 33 -13.08 -4.09 -9.03
CA ILE A 33 -13.31 -5.36 -9.71
C ILE A 33 -14.14 -6.24 -8.78
N HIS A 34 -15.41 -6.42 -9.12
CA HIS A 34 -16.39 -7.11 -8.28
C HIS A 34 -16.58 -8.60 -8.60
N ASP A 35 -15.86 -9.13 -9.60
CA ASP A 35 -15.99 -10.51 -10.09
C ASP A 35 -15.40 -11.56 -9.13
N LEU A 36 -15.00 -11.14 -7.94
CA LEU A 36 -14.61 -12.05 -6.87
C LEU A 36 -15.87 -12.68 -6.31
N ASP A 37 -15.94 -14.01 -6.39
CA ASP A 37 -17.05 -14.82 -5.91
C ASP A 37 -17.46 -14.38 -4.48
N LYS A 38 -18.57 -13.63 -4.38
CA LYS A 38 -19.02 -12.98 -3.13
C LYS A 38 -19.68 -13.96 -2.15
N THR A 39 -19.43 -15.25 -2.33
CA THR A 39 -20.08 -16.33 -1.59
C THR A 39 -19.68 -16.37 -0.12
N TYR A 40 -18.48 -15.88 0.23
CA TYR A 40 -18.07 -15.84 1.62
C TYR A 40 -18.70 -14.65 2.37
N VAL A 41 -19.68 -14.92 3.22
CA VAL A 41 -20.24 -13.95 4.16
C VAL A 41 -19.66 -14.22 5.53
N PHE A 42 -19.18 -13.17 6.18
CA PHE A 42 -18.62 -13.26 7.53
C PHE A 42 -19.75 -13.38 8.57
N HIS A 43 -19.76 -14.45 9.36
CA HIS A 43 -20.91 -14.77 10.22
C HIS A 43 -20.66 -14.55 11.72
N SER A 44 -19.41 -14.58 12.22
CA SER A 44 -19.13 -14.39 13.65
C SER A 44 -17.67 -14.03 14.01
N TYR A 45 -17.46 -13.39 15.17
CA TYR A 45 -16.10 -13.08 15.68
C TYR A 45 -15.21 -14.33 15.86
N ASP A 46 -15.78 -15.49 16.19
CA ASP A 46 -15.03 -16.75 16.32
C ASP A 46 -14.45 -17.23 14.99
N GLU A 47 -15.11 -16.90 13.87
CA GLU A 47 -14.55 -17.13 12.54
C GLU A 47 -13.29 -16.29 12.30
N LEU A 48 -13.23 -15.03 12.76
CA LEU A 48 -12.01 -14.18 12.62
C LEU A 48 -10.80 -14.81 13.29
N VAL A 49 -11.00 -15.40 14.47
CA VAL A 49 -9.91 -16.06 15.21
C VAL A 49 -9.37 -17.24 14.41
N LYS A 50 -10.26 -18.06 13.86
CA LYS A 50 -9.88 -19.20 13.01
C LYS A 50 -9.15 -18.74 11.74
N PHE A 51 -9.68 -17.73 11.04
CA PHE A 51 -9.02 -17.22 9.83
C PHE A 51 -7.64 -16.64 10.11
N LYS A 52 -7.48 -15.88 11.21
CA LYS A 52 -6.18 -15.34 11.60
C LYS A 52 -5.11 -16.43 11.75
N GLN A 53 -5.51 -17.60 12.26
CA GLN A 53 -4.63 -18.76 12.44
C GLN A 53 -4.33 -19.49 11.12
N LEU A 54 -5.25 -19.43 10.15
CA LEU A 54 -5.10 -20.05 8.83
C LEU A 54 -4.31 -19.20 7.83
N LEU A 55 -4.17 -17.89 8.06
CA LEU A 55 -3.39 -17.02 7.18
C LEU A 55 -1.93 -17.49 7.12
N THR A 56 -1.42 -17.70 5.91
CA THR A 56 0.01 -17.94 5.72
C THR A 56 0.82 -16.71 6.11
N GLU A 57 2.13 -16.89 6.30
CA GLU A 57 3.03 -15.78 6.60
C GLU A 57 2.96 -14.70 5.51
N GLU A 58 2.89 -15.10 4.23
CA GLU A 58 2.79 -14.19 3.10
C GLU A 58 1.48 -13.41 3.12
N GLN A 59 0.35 -14.09 3.32
CA GLN A 59 -0.96 -13.46 3.41
C GLN A 59 -1.03 -12.47 4.56
N TYR A 60 -0.53 -12.86 5.73
CA TYR A 60 -0.52 -11.97 6.89
C TYR A 60 0.39 -10.75 6.68
N ALA A 61 1.57 -10.94 6.10
CA ALA A 61 2.49 -9.83 5.81
C ALA A 61 1.87 -8.82 4.83
N MET A 62 1.21 -9.31 3.78
CA MET A 62 0.53 -8.48 2.80
C MET A 62 -0.69 -7.78 3.35
N LEU A 63 -1.52 -8.50 4.11
CA LEU A 63 -2.71 -7.92 4.73
C LEU A 63 -2.33 -6.77 5.68
N ASN A 64 -1.29 -6.94 6.49
CA ASN A 64 -0.80 -5.86 7.34
C ASN A 64 -0.31 -4.67 6.52
N PHE A 65 0.49 -4.92 5.48
CA PHE A 65 1.02 -3.86 4.62
C PHE A 65 -0.11 -3.09 3.92
N ILE A 66 -1.07 -3.79 3.33
CA ILE A 66 -2.27 -3.18 2.71
C ILE A 66 -3.14 -2.51 3.78
N GLY A 67 -3.16 -3.00 5.02
CA GLY A 67 -3.96 -2.39 6.09
C GLY A 67 -3.43 -1.02 6.53
N VAL A 68 -2.10 -0.86 6.58
CA VAL A 68 -1.46 0.39 6.99
C VAL A 68 -1.40 1.42 5.87
N HIS A 69 -1.59 1.00 4.62
CA HIS A 69 -1.60 1.86 3.44
C HIS A 69 -2.95 1.86 2.74
N THR A 70 -3.56 3.04 2.56
CA THR A 70 -4.90 3.18 1.96
C THR A 70 -5.07 2.48 0.61
N SER A 71 -4.07 2.52 -0.26
CA SER A 71 -4.09 1.88 -1.57
C SER A 71 -2.69 1.44 -1.98
N VAL A 72 -2.56 0.19 -2.43
CA VAL A 72 -1.28 -0.43 -2.75
C VAL A 72 -1.31 -1.09 -4.13
N ARG A 73 -0.41 -0.69 -5.04
CA ARG A 73 -0.21 -1.36 -6.33
C ARG A 73 0.44 -2.73 -6.17
N PHE A 74 0.14 -3.63 -7.10
CA PHE A 74 0.82 -4.92 -7.18
C PHE A 74 2.35 -4.77 -7.31
N ASN A 75 2.82 -3.79 -8.09
CA ASN A 75 4.25 -3.49 -8.26
C ASN A 75 4.94 -3.08 -6.94
N HIS A 76 4.24 -2.37 -6.04
CA HIS A 76 4.77 -2.04 -4.72
C HIS A 76 5.03 -3.30 -3.90
N LEU A 77 4.07 -4.23 -3.89
CA LEU A 77 4.20 -5.49 -3.18
C LEU A 77 5.35 -6.33 -3.75
N LEU A 78 5.45 -6.42 -5.07
CA LEU A 78 6.59 -7.09 -5.72
C LEU A 78 7.92 -6.50 -5.29
N TYR A 79 8.06 -5.18 -5.36
CA TYR A 79 9.32 -4.52 -5.04
C TYR A 79 9.70 -4.66 -3.56
N LEU A 80 8.74 -4.42 -2.66
CA LEU A 80 9.00 -4.41 -1.21
C LEU A 80 9.22 -5.82 -0.65
N PHE A 81 8.56 -6.83 -1.21
CA PHE A 81 8.65 -8.20 -0.72
C PHE A 81 9.59 -9.10 -1.55
N LYS A 82 10.22 -8.62 -2.63
CA LYS A 82 11.09 -9.45 -3.51
C LYS A 82 12.19 -10.23 -2.80
N ASN A 83 12.74 -9.69 -1.71
CA ASN A 83 13.82 -10.34 -0.95
C ASN A 83 13.30 -11.42 0.01
N LYS A 84 11.98 -11.46 0.27
CA LYS A 84 11.35 -12.36 1.24
C LYS A 84 10.47 -13.41 0.55
N PHE A 85 9.74 -13.03 -0.49
CA PHE A 85 8.76 -13.86 -1.17
C PHE A 85 8.94 -13.81 -2.69
N SER A 86 8.75 -14.95 -3.36
CA SER A 86 8.76 -15.00 -4.83
C SER A 86 7.49 -14.37 -5.41
N ARG A 87 7.53 -13.91 -6.66
CA ARG A 87 6.35 -13.39 -7.39
C ARG A 87 5.15 -14.34 -7.33
N LYS A 88 5.39 -15.66 -7.47
CA LYS A 88 4.32 -16.68 -7.37
C LYS A 88 3.68 -16.70 -5.98
N LYS A 89 4.49 -16.66 -4.92
CA LYS A 89 3.98 -16.60 -3.54
C LYS A 89 3.19 -15.32 -3.29
N ILE A 90 3.69 -14.19 -3.80
CA ILE A 90 3.01 -12.89 -3.71
C ILE A 90 1.63 -12.95 -4.37
N ASN A 91 1.55 -13.46 -5.61
CA ASN A 91 0.29 -13.66 -6.31
C ASN A 91 -0.68 -14.55 -5.54
N ASN A 92 -0.23 -15.72 -5.09
CA ASN A 92 -1.07 -16.68 -4.37
C ASN A 92 -1.61 -16.09 -3.06
N ALA A 93 -0.79 -15.32 -2.34
CA ALA A 93 -1.20 -14.66 -1.12
C ALA A 93 -2.31 -13.63 -1.40
N ILE A 94 -2.15 -12.78 -2.42
CA ILE A 94 -3.18 -11.81 -2.83
C ILE A 94 -4.48 -12.52 -3.24
N GLN A 95 -4.41 -13.58 -4.04
CA GLN A 95 -5.59 -14.34 -4.45
C GLN A 95 -6.33 -14.94 -3.24
N GLY A 96 -5.60 -15.48 -2.27
CA GLY A 96 -6.20 -15.97 -1.03
C GLY A 96 -6.87 -14.86 -0.21
N LEU A 97 -6.22 -13.69 -0.10
CA LEU A 97 -6.81 -12.55 0.61
C LEU A 97 -8.06 -12.00 -0.09
N LEU A 98 -8.10 -12.00 -1.42
CA LEU A 98 -9.28 -11.62 -2.21
C LEU A 98 -10.41 -12.64 -2.04
N TYR A 99 -10.08 -13.94 -2.06
CA TYR A 99 -11.05 -15.02 -1.85
C TYR A 99 -11.75 -14.94 -0.49
N TYR A 100 -10.99 -14.70 0.59
CA TYR A 100 -11.55 -14.47 1.93
C TYR A 100 -12.10 -13.05 2.14
N GLN A 101 -12.11 -12.23 1.08
CA GLN A 101 -12.57 -10.85 1.10
C GLN A 101 -11.91 -10.01 2.20
N PHE A 102 -10.62 -10.21 2.48
CA PHE A 102 -9.86 -9.35 3.41
C PHE A 102 -9.29 -8.10 2.74
N ILE A 103 -9.18 -8.12 1.41
CA ILE A 103 -8.80 -6.97 0.59
C ILE A 103 -9.77 -6.86 -0.58
N GLU A 104 -9.83 -5.69 -1.18
CA GLU A 104 -10.57 -5.44 -2.42
C GLU A 104 -9.58 -5.18 -3.56
N LYS A 105 -9.95 -5.57 -4.78
CA LYS A 105 -9.18 -5.31 -6.00
C LYS A 105 -9.83 -4.19 -6.80
N TRP A 106 -8.99 -3.31 -7.33
CA TRP A 106 -9.39 -2.19 -8.15
C TRP A 106 -8.54 -2.16 -9.42
N GLN A 107 -9.15 -1.64 -10.47
CA GLN A 107 -8.48 -1.29 -11.71
C GLN A 107 -8.36 0.23 -11.78
N VAL A 108 -7.17 0.71 -12.11
CA VAL A 108 -6.89 2.12 -12.38
C VAL A 108 -6.38 2.22 -13.80
N GLU A 109 -7.04 3.04 -14.61
CA GLU A 109 -6.76 3.17 -16.03
C GLU A 109 -6.60 4.63 -16.42
N ILE A 110 -5.64 4.89 -17.29
CA ILE A 110 -5.54 6.16 -18.02
C ILE A 110 -5.36 5.78 -19.48
N LEU A 111 -6.48 5.84 -20.22
CA LEU A 111 -6.56 5.31 -21.59
C LEU A 111 -5.61 6.05 -22.53
N ASP A 112 -5.49 7.36 -22.39
CA ASP A 112 -4.69 8.21 -23.29
C ASP A 112 -3.18 7.91 -23.25
N ILE A 113 -2.70 7.33 -22.14
CA ILE A 113 -1.28 6.97 -21.95
C ILE A 113 -1.07 5.48 -21.68
N GLU A 114 -2.10 4.66 -21.97
CA GLU A 114 -2.09 3.19 -21.88
C GLU A 114 -1.62 2.64 -20.51
N ILE A 115 -1.95 3.36 -19.42
CA ILE A 115 -1.63 2.86 -18.08
C ILE A 115 -2.77 2.03 -17.55
N PHE A 116 -2.45 0.80 -17.15
CA PHE A 116 -3.36 -0.16 -16.51
C PHE A 116 -2.69 -0.72 -15.26
N GLU A 117 -3.19 -0.31 -14.09
CA GLU A 117 -2.60 -0.68 -12.80
C GLU A 117 -3.63 -1.39 -11.93
N GLU A 118 -3.24 -2.56 -11.42
CA GLU A 118 -3.99 -3.26 -10.39
C GLU A 118 -3.59 -2.74 -9.00
N THR A 119 -4.58 -2.35 -8.21
CA THR A 119 -4.36 -1.95 -6.82
C THR A 119 -5.28 -2.68 -5.87
N TYR A 120 -4.79 -2.81 -4.63
CA TYR A 120 -5.51 -3.41 -3.54
C TYR A 120 -5.73 -2.41 -2.41
N THR A 121 -6.89 -2.51 -1.79
CA THR A 121 -7.26 -1.76 -0.57
C THR A 121 -7.73 -2.74 0.49
N LEU A 122 -7.72 -2.33 1.75
CA LEU A 122 -8.32 -3.11 2.81
C LEU A 122 -9.85 -3.20 2.62
N SER A 123 -10.44 -4.36 2.86
CA SER A 123 -11.91 -4.51 2.90
C SER A 123 -12.44 -4.30 4.32
N ASN A 124 -13.77 -4.25 4.47
CA ASN A 124 -14.41 -4.21 5.79
C ASN A 124 -14.05 -5.42 6.67
N ASN A 125 -13.94 -6.62 6.09
CA ASN A 125 -13.56 -7.81 6.85
C ASN A 125 -12.08 -7.78 7.25
N GLY A 126 -11.20 -7.35 6.34
CA GLY A 126 -9.78 -7.16 6.64
C GLY A 126 -9.57 -6.13 7.75
N PHE A 127 -10.31 -5.02 7.71
CA PHE A 127 -10.29 -4.00 8.74
C PHE A 127 -10.71 -4.54 10.10
N LYS A 128 -11.84 -5.26 10.18
CA LYS A 128 -12.31 -5.89 11.42
C LYS A 128 -11.27 -6.87 11.98
N LEU A 129 -10.70 -7.73 11.12
CA LEU A 129 -9.67 -8.69 11.50
C LEU A 129 -8.44 -7.99 12.09
N LEU A 130 -7.88 -7.01 11.39
CA LEU A 130 -6.69 -6.30 11.83
C LEU A 130 -6.94 -5.49 13.10
N LYS A 131 -8.09 -4.81 13.22
CA LYS A 131 -8.46 -4.08 14.42
C LYS A 131 -8.68 -4.96 15.64
N TYR A 132 -9.23 -6.16 15.46
CA TYR A 132 -9.37 -7.11 16.55
C TYR A 132 -8.01 -7.51 17.14
N TRP A 133 -7.01 -7.77 16.27
CA TRP A 133 -5.70 -8.27 16.71
C TRP A 133 -4.65 -7.21 17.02
N GLN A 134 -4.76 -6.03 16.41
CA GLN A 134 -3.77 -4.95 16.50
C GLN A 134 -4.42 -3.63 16.92
N GLY A 135 -5.39 -3.67 17.84
CA GLY A 135 -6.34 -2.57 18.14
C GLY A 135 -5.80 -1.14 18.16
N ASN A 136 -4.61 -0.92 18.72
CA ASN A 136 -3.98 0.40 18.80
C ASN A 136 -3.30 0.87 17.51
N MET A 137 -3.04 -0.04 16.57
CA MET A 137 -2.43 0.26 15.29
C MET A 137 -3.43 0.99 14.39
N PHE A 138 -2.93 1.98 13.65
CA PHE A 138 -3.72 2.68 12.66
C PHE A 138 -3.89 1.82 11.41
N PHE A 139 -5.14 1.69 10.95
CA PHE A 139 -5.49 1.13 9.66
C PHE A 139 -6.45 2.07 8.97
N PHE A 140 -6.33 2.19 7.65
CA PHE A 140 -7.28 2.99 6.88
C PHE A 140 -8.66 2.31 6.89
N ALA A 141 -9.69 3.06 7.28
CA ALA A 141 -11.06 2.55 7.32
C ALA A 141 -11.64 2.51 5.89
N PRO A 142 -12.06 1.35 5.37
CA PRO A 142 -12.51 1.20 3.98
C PRO A 142 -13.67 2.12 3.62
N GLU A 143 -14.60 2.35 4.55
CA GLU A 143 -15.74 3.26 4.40
C GLU A 143 -15.36 4.70 4.06
N ARG A 144 -14.11 5.11 4.33
CA ARG A 144 -13.62 6.45 4.02
C ARG A 144 -13.11 6.59 2.60
N LEU A 145 -12.82 5.47 1.91
CA LEU A 145 -12.16 5.52 0.60
C LEU A 145 -13.00 6.31 -0.41
N ASP A 146 -14.30 6.04 -0.46
CA ASP A 146 -15.24 6.71 -1.38
C ASP A 146 -15.41 8.21 -1.05
N ASN A 147 -15.19 8.61 0.20
CA ASN A 147 -15.31 10.01 0.64
C ASN A 147 -14.12 10.87 0.20
N HIS A 148 -13.00 10.27 -0.19
CA HIS A 148 -11.78 10.98 -0.58
C HIS A 148 -11.64 11.17 -2.11
N GLY A 149 -12.61 10.69 -2.90
CA GLY A 149 -12.68 10.86 -4.34
C GLY A 149 -11.64 10.04 -5.13
N LYS A 150 -11.69 10.16 -6.46
CA LYS A 150 -10.89 9.33 -7.40
C LYS A 150 -9.36 9.49 -7.25
N TYR A 151 -8.86 10.54 -6.60
CA TYR A 151 -7.42 10.81 -6.50
C TYR A 151 -6.74 10.14 -5.30
N VAL A 152 -7.52 9.49 -4.43
CA VAL A 152 -7.00 8.86 -3.23
C VAL A 152 -5.92 7.83 -3.56
N HIS A 153 -6.14 7.00 -4.58
CA HIS A 153 -5.19 5.96 -5.00
C HIS A 153 -3.82 6.54 -5.40
N LEU A 154 -3.82 7.46 -6.36
CA LEU A 154 -2.60 8.10 -6.88
C LEU A 154 -1.77 8.73 -5.76
N ARG A 155 -2.44 9.44 -4.85
CA ARG A 155 -1.76 10.11 -3.73
C ARG A 155 -1.02 9.12 -2.84
N TYR A 156 -1.66 8.02 -2.44
CA TYR A 156 -1.03 7.02 -1.58
C TYR A 156 -0.01 6.16 -2.34
N TRP A 157 -0.09 6.09 -3.67
CA TRP A 157 0.95 5.45 -4.44
C TRP A 157 2.24 6.24 -4.43
N HIS A 158 2.18 7.56 -4.59
CA HIS A 158 3.38 8.42 -4.48
C HIS A 158 4.05 8.31 -3.09
N ASP A 159 3.25 8.12 -2.03
CA ASP A 159 3.78 7.86 -0.68
C ASP A 159 4.59 6.57 -0.62
N ILE A 160 4.04 5.48 -1.15
CA ILE A 160 4.72 4.18 -1.18
C ILE A 160 5.90 4.21 -2.15
N ASP A 161 5.83 4.94 -3.26
CA ASP A 161 6.95 5.16 -4.18
C ASP A 161 8.13 5.80 -3.46
N LEU A 162 7.87 6.82 -2.65
CA LEU A 162 8.90 7.46 -1.85
C LEU A 162 9.49 6.48 -0.84
N HIS A 163 8.65 5.66 -0.19
CA HIS A 163 9.13 4.59 0.67
C HIS A 163 10.04 3.60 -0.08
N CYS A 164 9.64 3.17 -1.28
CA CYS A 164 10.43 2.28 -2.14
C CYS A 164 11.79 2.89 -2.51
N HIS A 165 11.83 4.19 -2.83
CA HIS A 165 13.06 4.91 -3.16
C HIS A 165 14.00 5.05 -1.95
N LEU A 166 13.46 5.45 -0.80
CA LEU A 166 14.26 5.76 0.38
C LEU A 166 14.73 4.52 1.15
N ARG A 167 14.08 3.36 0.97
CA ARG A 167 14.33 2.15 1.76
C ARG A 167 15.81 1.69 1.79
N TYR A 168 16.57 1.96 0.73
CA TYR A 168 17.98 1.57 0.64
C TYR A 168 18.95 2.68 1.05
N ALA A 169 18.46 3.88 1.37
CA ALA A 169 19.30 4.95 1.90
C ALA A 169 19.75 4.59 3.32
N SER A 170 21.06 4.67 3.57
CA SER A 170 21.65 4.36 4.89
C SER A 170 21.14 5.27 6.01
N SER A 171 20.67 6.47 5.66
CA SER A 171 20.05 7.40 6.59
C SER A 171 18.59 7.06 6.87
N PHE A 172 17.88 6.27 6.07
CA PHE A 172 16.46 6.02 6.27
C PHE A 172 16.22 5.05 7.43
N LEU A 173 15.44 5.48 8.43
CA LEU A 173 15.13 4.69 9.63
C LEU A 173 13.71 4.11 9.61
N GLY A 174 12.76 4.78 8.95
CA GLY A 174 11.38 4.31 8.90
C GLY A 174 10.43 5.29 8.24
N HIS A 175 9.27 4.75 7.84
CA HIS A 175 8.15 5.47 7.24
C HIS A 175 6.94 5.35 8.15
N ILE A 176 6.24 6.46 8.37
CA ILE A 176 5.02 6.54 9.17
C ILE A 176 4.01 7.35 8.37
N MET A 177 2.87 6.74 8.06
CA MET A 177 1.71 7.47 7.58
C MET A 177 0.98 8.05 8.80
N HIS A 178 0.95 9.38 8.95
CA HIS A 178 0.37 10.00 10.16
C HIS A 178 -1.01 10.62 9.87
N PRO A 179 -2.12 10.04 10.37
CA PRO A 179 -3.48 10.56 10.18
C PRO A 179 -3.81 11.79 11.02
N SER A 180 -3.05 12.04 12.09
CA SER A 180 -3.46 12.91 13.20
C SER A 180 -2.64 14.20 13.38
N ILE A 181 -1.75 14.58 12.46
CA ILE A 181 -1.10 15.91 12.55
C ILE A 181 -2.09 17.03 12.23
N SER A 182 -3.21 16.70 11.57
CA SER A 182 -4.19 17.66 11.16
C SER A 182 -5.52 17.47 11.90
N LYS A 183 -5.73 18.22 12.99
CA LYS A 183 -7.06 18.51 13.54
C LYS A 183 -7.87 19.39 12.58
N GLY A 184 -8.06 18.95 11.33
CA GLY A 184 -8.81 19.71 10.32
C GLY A 184 -8.27 19.68 8.88
N VAL A 185 -7.22 18.92 8.57
CA VAL A 185 -6.82 18.70 7.16
C VAL A 185 -7.24 17.29 6.80
N PHE A 186 -8.10 17.19 5.79
CA PHE A 186 -8.76 15.99 5.26
C PHE A 186 -7.81 14.88 4.79
N THR A 187 -6.50 15.01 4.99
CA THR A 187 -5.50 14.17 4.36
C THR A 187 -4.30 13.89 5.30
N PRO A 188 -3.89 12.64 5.51
CA PRO A 188 -2.73 12.32 6.33
C PRO A 188 -1.45 12.92 5.74
N SER A 189 -0.60 13.44 6.61
CA SER A 189 0.73 13.94 6.27
C SER A 189 1.71 12.77 6.13
N LEU A 190 2.59 12.85 5.15
CA LEU A 190 3.69 11.88 4.99
C LEU A 190 4.68 12.13 6.12
N SER A 191 5.20 11.09 6.76
CA SER A 191 6.28 11.26 7.74
C SER A 191 7.35 10.20 7.57
N PHE A 192 8.62 10.62 7.56
CA PHE A 192 9.74 9.70 7.53
C PHE A 192 10.82 10.11 8.53
N ILE A 193 11.51 9.11 9.04
CA ILE A 193 12.57 9.26 10.03
C ILE A 193 13.88 8.98 9.33
N VAL A 194 14.83 9.91 9.46
CA VAL A 194 16.21 9.69 9.01
C VAL A 194 17.23 9.86 10.13
N ASN A 195 18.33 9.16 10.00
CA ASN A 195 19.52 9.25 10.83
C ASN A 195 20.39 10.42 10.37
N GLY A 196 20.64 11.34 11.30
CA GLY A 196 21.49 12.52 11.16
C GLY A 196 22.93 12.34 11.63
N GLY A 197 23.37 11.11 11.94
CA GLY A 197 24.72 10.84 12.43
C GLY A 197 24.74 10.49 13.92
N LYS A 198 25.53 11.22 14.74
CA LYS A 198 25.76 10.96 16.18
C LYS A 198 24.47 11.05 17.03
N GLU A 199 23.61 10.05 16.89
CA GLU A 199 22.31 9.86 17.56
C GLU A 199 21.20 10.87 17.23
N ARG A 200 21.38 11.69 16.19
CA ARG A 200 20.33 12.63 15.77
C ARG A 200 19.31 11.92 14.89
N LYS A 201 18.03 12.03 15.24
CA LYS A 201 16.91 11.60 14.40
C LYS A 201 16.19 12.83 13.88
N PHE A 202 15.99 12.91 12.58
CA PHE A 202 15.19 13.95 11.95
C PHE A 202 13.87 13.35 11.49
N ASN A 203 12.76 13.92 11.96
CA ASN A 203 11.42 13.59 11.48
C ASN A 203 11.05 14.62 10.42
N PHE A 204 10.87 14.17 9.20
CA PHE A 204 10.35 15.01 8.13
C PHE A 204 8.86 14.75 8.00
N VAL A 205 8.09 15.82 7.91
CA VAL A 205 6.67 15.78 7.55
C VAL A 205 6.54 16.40 6.18
N VAL A 206 6.10 15.65 5.18
CA VAL A 206 5.87 16.17 3.84
C VAL A 206 4.37 16.31 3.62
N TYR A 207 3.95 17.54 3.36
CA TYR A 207 2.58 17.86 3.00
C TYR A 207 2.43 17.74 1.49
N SER A 208 1.36 17.07 1.06
CA SER A 208 0.93 17.17 -0.33
C SER A 208 0.32 18.56 -0.51
N THR A 209 0.88 19.37 -1.41
CA THR A 209 0.37 20.70 -1.77
C THR A 209 -0.62 20.65 -2.93
N LEU A 210 -1.29 19.51 -3.14
CA LEU A 210 -2.37 19.36 -4.11
C LEU A 210 -3.69 19.88 -3.51
#